data_AF-A0A2V3V4Y0-F1
#
_entry.id   AF-A0A2V3V4Y0-F1
#
_cell.length_a   1.000
_cell.length_b   1.000
_cell.length_c   1.000
_cell.angle_alpha   90.00
_cell.angle_beta   90.00
_cell.angle_gamma   90.00
#
_symmetry.space_group_name_H-M   'P 1'
#
loop_
_entity.id
_entity.type
_entity.pdbx_description
1 polymer ?
#
loop_
_entity_poly.entity_id
_entity_poly.type
_entity_poly.pdbx_seq_one_letter_code
_entity_poly.pdbx_strand_id
1 'polypeptide(L)'
;MSWKPETFKVAMPYGPADVPGYTYRGLGLHLIMQQSPKGRRPAMWSLSHLGSGHRIAIINGNVATAFPIASEIAEAGDWEFDSLHGWKDRFPDAKEKVDEILARSKIGKRGSGIGYSEETAQQIAQSRW
;
A
#
# COMPACT_ATOMS: atom_id res chain seq x y z
N MET A 1 -7.36 -16.82 -4.85
CA MET A 1 -5.93 -16.44 -4.76
C MET A 1 -5.69 -15.78 -3.42
N SER A 2 -4.49 -15.89 -2.84
CA SER A 2 -4.23 -15.45 -1.46
C SER A 2 -2.96 -14.61 -1.36
N TRP A 3 -2.97 -13.67 -0.43
CA TRP A 3 -1.79 -12.94 0.06
C TRP A 3 -0.69 -13.92 0.51
N LYS A 4 0.54 -13.70 0.07
CA LYS A 4 1.70 -14.56 0.41
C LYS A 4 2.65 -13.83 1.37
N PRO A 5 3.11 -14.47 2.46
CA PRO A 5 4.08 -13.84 3.36
C PRO A 5 5.43 -13.63 2.65
N GLU A 6 5.97 -12.42 2.75
CA GLU A 6 7.21 -12.02 2.07
C GLU A 6 7.84 -10.78 2.73
N THR A 7 9.14 -10.57 2.51
CA THR A 7 9.82 -9.31 2.84
C THR A 7 9.99 -8.49 1.55
N PHE A 8 9.59 -7.23 1.57
CA PHE A 8 9.68 -6.34 0.40
C PHE A 8 10.15 -4.94 0.77
N LYS A 9 10.66 -4.19 -0.22
CA LYS A 9 11.12 -2.81 -0.05
C LYS A 9 9.96 -1.83 -0.09
N VAL A 10 9.96 -0.87 0.85
CA VAL A 10 9.04 0.28 0.87
C VAL A 10 9.81 1.59 0.94
N ALA A 11 9.23 2.64 0.37
CA ALA A 11 9.77 3.99 0.47
C ALA A 11 9.39 4.59 1.82
N MET A 12 10.39 4.97 2.63
CA MET A 12 10.21 5.65 3.91
C MET A 12 10.88 7.04 3.86
N PRO A 13 10.51 7.97 4.78
CA PRO A 13 11.10 9.32 4.81
C PRO A 13 12.62 9.36 4.96
N TYR A 14 13.21 8.28 5.50
CA TYR A 14 14.64 8.13 5.77
C TYR A 14 15.34 7.19 4.78
N GLY A 15 14.69 6.83 3.67
CA GLY A 15 15.23 5.94 2.64
C GLY A 15 14.45 4.63 2.50
N PRO A 16 14.89 3.76 1.58
CA PRO A 16 14.23 2.48 1.35
C PRO A 16 14.43 1.56 2.56
N ALA A 17 13.37 0.83 2.95
CA ALA A 17 13.43 -0.13 4.04
C ALA A 17 12.83 -1.47 3.60
N ASP A 18 13.47 -2.58 3.99
CA ASP A 18 12.89 -3.91 3.87
C ASP A 18 11.92 -4.14 5.03
N VAL A 19 10.67 -4.50 4.73
CA VAL A 19 9.62 -4.75 5.72
C VAL A 19 9.00 -6.13 5.53
N PRO A 20 8.73 -6.86 6.63
CA PRO A 20 7.97 -8.10 6.56
C PRO A 20 6.48 -7.78 6.35
N GLY A 21 5.82 -8.53 5.48
CA GLY A 21 4.40 -8.35 5.22
C GLY A 21 3.86 -9.45 4.31
N TYR A 22 2.92 -9.06 3.46
CA TYR A 22 2.28 -9.96 2.51
C TYR A 22 2.20 -9.33 1.13
N THR A 23 2.33 -10.12 0.07
CA THR A 23 2.28 -9.66 -1.32
C THR A 23 1.12 -10.27 -2.10
N TYR A 24 0.52 -9.48 -3.00
CA TYR A 24 -0.55 -9.89 -3.91
C TYR A 24 -0.68 -8.90 -5.08
N ARG A 25 -0.69 -9.41 -6.32
CA ARG A 25 -0.90 -8.64 -7.58
C ARG A 25 -0.14 -7.30 -7.63
N GLY A 26 1.19 -7.34 -7.52
CA GLY A 26 2.03 -6.14 -7.60
C GLY A 26 1.99 -5.23 -6.35
N LEU A 27 1.23 -5.57 -5.32
CA LEU A 27 1.12 -4.81 -4.08
C LEU A 27 1.67 -5.59 -2.86
N GLY A 28 2.19 -4.83 -1.89
CA GLY A 28 2.65 -5.31 -0.60
C GLY A 28 1.86 -4.66 0.54
N LEU A 29 1.35 -5.47 1.46
CA LEU A 29 0.63 -5.06 2.66
C LEU A 29 1.49 -5.38 3.89
N HIS A 30 1.84 -4.37 4.68
CA HIS A 30 2.58 -4.56 5.94
C HIS A 30 1.95 -3.79 7.08
N LEU A 31 2.16 -4.28 8.30
CA LEU A 31 1.65 -3.66 9.51
C LEU A 31 2.57 -2.53 9.96
N ILE A 32 2.03 -1.32 10.09
CA ILE A 32 2.73 -0.14 10.60
C ILE A 32 2.61 -0.06 12.12
N MET A 33 1.42 -0.34 12.63
CA MET A 33 1.10 -0.17 14.05
C MET A 33 0.16 -1.26 14.51
N GLN A 34 0.54 -1.95 15.59
CA GLN A 34 -0.34 -2.89 16.29
C GLN A 34 -1.53 -2.16 16.92
N GLN A 35 -2.65 -2.88 17.07
CA GLN A 35 -3.79 -2.38 17.81
C GLN A 35 -3.38 -2.08 19.26
N SER A 36 -3.85 -0.95 19.81
CA SER A 36 -3.56 -0.65 21.22
C SER A 36 -4.19 -1.69 22.15
N PRO A 37 -3.55 -2.07 23.27
CA PRO A 37 -4.08 -3.11 24.17
C PRO A 37 -5.51 -2.85 24.67
N LYS A 38 -5.88 -1.58 24.81
CA LYS A 38 -7.21 -1.14 25.28
C LYS A 38 -8.21 -0.86 24.14
N GLY A 39 -7.88 -1.23 22.90
CA GLY A 39 -8.74 -1.03 21.72
C GLY A 39 -8.99 0.42 21.30
N ARG A 40 -8.38 1.40 21.96
CA ARG A 40 -8.55 2.84 21.67
C ARG A 40 -8.03 3.27 20.30
N ARG A 41 -7.06 2.54 19.76
CA ARG A 41 -6.51 2.75 18.41
C ARG A 41 -6.52 1.42 17.66
N PRO A 42 -7.13 1.37 16.45
CA PRO A 42 -7.08 0.19 15.60
C PRO A 42 -5.64 -0.04 15.12
N ALA A 43 -5.36 -1.27 14.69
CA ALA A 43 -4.15 -1.56 13.93
C ALA A 43 -4.12 -0.74 12.63
N MET A 44 -2.92 -0.42 12.14
CA MET A 44 -2.70 0.38 10.95
C MET A 44 -1.80 -0.38 9.97
N TRP A 45 -2.27 -0.51 8.75
CA TRP A 45 -1.58 -1.22 7.67
C TRP A 45 -1.25 -0.26 6.53
N SER A 46 -0.08 -0.45 5.91
CA SER A 46 0.32 0.26 4.70
C SER A 46 0.21 -0.70 3.53
N LEU A 47 -0.48 -0.26 2.48
CA LEU A 47 -0.48 -0.90 1.17
C LEU A 47 0.46 -0.12 0.27
N SER A 48 1.46 -0.79 -0.30
CA SER A 48 2.51 -0.18 -1.13
C SER A 48 2.68 -0.93 -2.45
N HIS A 49 3.02 -0.21 -3.52
CA HIS A 49 3.37 -0.81 -4.79
C HIS A 49 4.75 -1.49 -4.73
N LEU A 50 4.86 -2.75 -5.15
CA LEU A 50 6.09 -3.54 -5.00
C LEU A 50 7.24 -3.04 -5.87
N GLY A 51 6.97 -2.56 -7.10
CA GLY A 51 8.03 -2.10 -8.00
C GLY A 51 8.73 -0.83 -7.52
N SER A 52 8.01 0.04 -6.82
CA SER A 52 8.51 1.37 -6.39
C SER A 52 8.63 1.56 -4.88
N GLY A 53 8.04 0.67 -4.08
CA GLY A 53 7.85 0.86 -2.64
C GLY A 53 6.88 2.00 -2.26
N HIS A 54 6.29 2.70 -3.23
CA HIS A 54 5.40 3.83 -3.00
C HIS A 54 4.12 3.42 -2.27
N ARG A 55 3.69 4.19 -1.28
CA ARG A 55 2.47 3.92 -0.53
C ARG A 55 1.24 4.27 -1.39
N ILE A 56 0.35 3.30 -1.56
CA ILE A 56 -0.94 3.46 -2.22
C ILE A 56 -2.02 3.86 -1.21
N ALA A 57 -2.07 3.20 -0.05
CA ALA A 57 -3.11 3.45 0.94
C ALA A 57 -2.65 3.14 2.37
N ILE A 58 -3.36 3.74 3.34
CA ILE A 58 -3.34 3.35 4.75
C ILE A 58 -4.70 2.75 5.09
N ILE A 59 -4.70 1.54 5.65
CA ILE A 59 -5.92 0.81 6.03
C ILE A 59 -5.90 0.61 7.55
N ASN A 60 -6.87 1.19 8.27
CA ASN A 60 -7.00 1.00 9.71
C ASN A 60 -7.99 -0.12 10.02
N GLY A 61 -7.58 -1.12 10.76
CA GLY A 61 -8.42 -2.26 11.11
C GLY A 61 -7.60 -3.48 11.47
N ASN A 62 -8.29 -4.51 11.97
CA ASN A 62 -7.68 -5.82 12.17
C ASN A 62 -7.48 -6.54 10.82
N VAL A 63 -6.92 -7.75 10.86
CA VAL A 63 -6.69 -8.59 9.68
C VAL A 63 -7.97 -8.81 8.86
N ALA A 64 -9.10 -9.08 9.53
CA ALA A 64 -10.38 -9.34 8.88
C ALA A 64 -10.96 -8.13 8.13
N THR A 65 -10.51 -6.91 8.47
CA THR A 65 -10.87 -5.68 7.74
C THR A 65 -9.82 -5.32 6.70
N ALA A 66 -8.53 -5.37 7.06
CA ALA A 66 -7.46 -4.85 6.23
C ALA A 66 -7.25 -5.67 4.96
N PHE A 67 -7.27 -7.01 5.06
CA PHE A 67 -6.99 -7.88 3.93
C PHE A 67 -8.07 -7.82 2.84
N PRO A 68 -9.39 -7.87 3.15
CA PRO A 68 -10.41 -7.74 2.11
C PRO A 68 -10.33 -6.41 1.34
N ILE A 69 -10.08 -5.30 2.04
CA ILE A 69 -9.95 -3.97 1.41
C ILE A 69 -8.70 -3.91 0.53
N ALA A 70 -7.57 -4.42 1.03
CA ALA A 70 -6.35 -4.51 0.25
C ALA A 70 -6.55 -5.38 -1.01
N SER A 71 -7.28 -6.50 -0.90
CA SER A 71 -7.64 -7.33 -2.05
C SER A 71 -8.52 -6.58 -3.05
N GLU A 72 -9.54 -5.85 -2.58
CA GLU A 72 -10.42 -5.05 -3.45
C GLU A 72 -9.61 -3.99 -4.22
N ILE A 73 -8.67 -3.31 -3.57
CA ILE A 73 -7.75 -2.38 -4.22
C ILE A 73 -6.84 -3.09 -5.23
N ALA A 74 -6.25 -4.23 -4.85
CA ALA A 74 -5.37 -5.02 -5.71
C ALA A 74 -6.10 -5.54 -6.97
N GLU A 75 -7.40 -5.78 -6.88
CA GLU A 75 -8.23 -6.29 -7.97
C GLU A 75 -8.85 -5.19 -8.84
N ALA A 76 -8.88 -3.94 -8.37
CA ALA A 76 -9.45 -2.80 -9.08
C ALA A 76 -8.62 -2.26 -10.26
N GLY A 77 -7.35 -2.69 -10.38
CA GLY A 77 -6.43 -2.24 -11.42
C GLY A 77 -5.25 -3.18 -11.65
N ASP A 78 -4.44 -2.85 -12.66
CA ASP A 78 -3.17 -3.50 -12.93
C ASP A 78 -2.05 -2.74 -12.21
N TRP A 79 -1.42 -3.41 -11.23
CA TRP A 79 -0.33 -2.86 -10.44
C TRP A 79 1.03 -3.42 -10.86
N GLU A 80 1.12 -4.16 -11.96
CA GLU A 80 2.36 -4.70 -12.52
C GLU A 80 2.98 -3.68 -13.49
N PHE A 81 3.48 -2.57 -12.94
CA PHE A 81 4.12 -1.51 -13.72
C PHE A 81 5.52 -1.19 -13.20
N ASP A 82 6.40 -0.85 -14.14
CA ASP A 82 7.85 -0.85 -13.92
C ASP A 82 8.43 0.51 -13.50
N SER A 83 7.59 1.55 -13.37
CA SER A 83 8.05 2.92 -13.09
C SER A 83 7.10 3.70 -12.18
N LEU A 84 7.58 4.74 -11.50
CA LEU A 84 6.77 5.54 -10.58
C LEU A 84 5.50 6.13 -11.22
N HIS A 85 5.51 6.35 -12.54
CA HIS A 85 4.38 6.90 -13.29
C HIS A 85 3.69 5.88 -14.19
N GLY A 86 4.22 4.66 -14.35
CA GLY A 86 3.65 3.63 -15.23
C GLY A 86 2.23 3.23 -14.85
N TRP A 87 1.84 3.39 -13.58
CA TRP A 87 0.46 3.20 -13.17
C TRP A 87 -0.48 4.31 -13.59
N LYS A 88 0.00 5.55 -13.76
CA LYS A 88 -0.87 6.64 -14.23
C LYS A 88 -1.28 6.41 -15.68
N ASP A 89 -0.45 5.74 -16.46
CA ASP A 89 -0.76 5.39 -17.85
C ASP A 89 -1.70 4.18 -17.93
N ARG A 90 -1.52 3.17 -17.07
CA ARG A 90 -2.34 1.93 -17.08
C ARG A 90 -3.60 2.00 -16.22
N PHE A 91 -3.58 2.84 -15.20
CA PHE A 91 -4.63 3.03 -14.21
C PHE A 91 -4.75 4.52 -13.83
N PRO A 92 -5.15 5.38 -14.78
CA PRO A 92 -5.20 6.84 -14.58
C PRO A 92 -6.07 7.25 -13.40
N ASP A 93 -7.16 6.51 -13.17
CA ASP A 93 -8.13 6.79 -12.10
C ASP A 93 -7.81 6.04 -10.80
N ALA A 94 -6.58 5.53 -10.60
CA ALA A 94 -6.25 4.69 -9.45
C ALA A 94 -6.55 5.38 -8.12
N LYS A 95 -6.22 6.68 -8.03
CA LYS A 95 -6.50 7.46 -6.84
C LYS A 95 -7.99 7.52 -6.53
N GLU A 96 -8.81 7.82 -7.53
CA GLU A 96 -10.27 7.93 -7.36
C GLU A 96 -10.86 6.60 -6.93
N LYS A 97 -10.54 5.50 -7.62
CA LYS A 97 -11.02 4.17 -7.25
C LYS A 97 -10.58 3.73 -5.85
N VAL A 98 -9.32 3.98 -5.48
CA VAL A 98 -8.83 3.69 -4.12
C VAL A 98 -9.57 4.52 -3.09
N ASP A 99 -9.77 5.81 -3.34
CA ASP A 99 -10.49 6.71 -2.44
C ASP A 99 -11.97 6.28 -2.28
N GLU A 100 -12.61 5.81 -3.35
CA GLU A 100 -13.97 5.24 -3.31
C GLU A 100 -14.05 3.97 -2.45
N ILE A 101 -13.13 3.02 -2.66
CA ILE A 101 -13.06 1.78 -1.88
C ILE A 101 -12.88 2.11 -0.39
N LEU A 102 -11.93 3.00 -0.09
CA LEU A 102 -11.67 3.42 1.28
C LEU A 102 -12.87 4.15 1.89
N ALA A 103 -13.57 5.01 1.14
CA ALA A 103 -14.76 5.70 1.61
C ALA A 103 -15.90 4.71 1.95
N ARG A 104 -16.13 3.69 1.11
CA ARG A 104 -17.14 2.64 1.38
C ARG A 104 -16.85 1.85 2.64
N SER A 105 -15.58 1.61 2.95
CA SER A 105 -15.17 0.82 4.11
C SER A 105 -15.39 1.49 5.47
N LYS A 106 -15.80 2.77 5.51
CA LYS A 106 -15.99 3.59 6.73
C LYS A 106 -14.75 3.70 7.63
N ILE A 107 -13.57 3.35 7.11
CA ILE A 107 -12.31 3.51 7.81
C ILE A 107 -11.92 4.98 7.73
N GLY A 108 -11.85 5.65 8.90
CA GLY A 108 -11.61 7.08 8.99
C GLY A 108 -10.43 7.55 8.12
N LYS A 109 -10.70 8.51 7.24
CA LYS A 109 -9.70 9.20 6.40
C LYS A 109 -8.63 9.85 7.29
N ARG A 110 -7.52 9.15 7.51
CA ARG A 110 -6.25 9.80 7.86
C ARG A 110 -5.36 9.74 6.64
N GLY A 111 -5.49 10.78 5.82
CA GLY A 111 -4.58 11.14 4.73
C GLY A 111 -4.37 10.02 3.71
N SER A 112 -5.01 10.15 2.55
CA SER A 112 -4.48 9.62 1.30
C SER A 112 -3.18 10.37 0.96
N GLY A 113 -2.14 10.20 1.79
CA GLY A 113 -0.82 10.71 1.51
C GLY A 113 -0.18 9.79 0.50
N ILE A 114 -0.52 9.97 -0.78
CA ILE A 114 0.42 9.72 -1.87
C ILE A 114 1.50 10.79 -1.67
N GLY A 115 2.45 10.55 -0.78
CA GLY A 115 3.35 11.60 -0.33
C GLY A 115 4.32 11.11 0.73
N TYR A 116 5.58 11.52 0.56
CA TYR A 116 6.82 10.98 1.15
C TYR A 116 7.26 9.65 0.53
N SER A 117 8.29 9.57 -0.31
CA SER A 117 9.22 10.52 -0.95
C SER A 117 9.38 10.01 -2.39
N GLU A 118 8.92 10.76 -3.39
CA GLU A 118 9.05 10.35 -4.80
C GLU A 118 10.49 9.99 -5.15
N GLU A 119 11.45 10.72 -4.58
CA GLU A 119 12.89 10.48 -4.71
C GLU A 119 13.31 9.08 -4.20
N THR A 120 12.81 8.64 -3.03
CA THR A 120 13.12 7.29 -2.51
C THR A 120 12.39 6.21 -3.30
N ALA A 121 11.17 6.48 -3.74
CA ALA A 121 10.44 5.55 -4.60
C ALA A 121 11.13 5.39 -5.97
N GLN A 122 11.74 6.47 -6.49
CA GLN A 122 12.60 6.45 -7.68
C GLN A 122 13.88 5.65 -7.43
N GLN A 123 14.53 5.80 -6.27
CA GLN A 123 15.71 5.00 -5.91
C GLN A 123 15.39 3.49 -5.91
N ILE A 124 14.25 3.09 -5.33
CA ILE A 124 13.82 1.68 -5.33
C ILE A 124 13.56 1.21 -6.76
N ALA A 125 12.81 1.99 -7.54
CA ALA A 125 12.49 1.64 -8.93
C ALA A 125 13.76 1.49 -9.78
N GLN A 126 14.73 2.41 -9.66
CA GLN A 126 16.00 2.37 -10.39
C GLN A 126 16.89 1.19 -9.98
N SER A 127 16.85 0.75 -8.71
CA SER A 127 17.68 -0.37 -8.24
C SER A 127 17.24 -1.76 -8.71
N ARG A 128 16.06 -1.87 -9.34
CA ARG A 128 15.48 -3.13 -9.83
C ARG A 128 15.77 -3.40 -11.31
N TRP A 129 16.39 -2.45 -12.01
CA TRP A 129 16.81 -2.50 -13.41
C TRP A 129 18.31 -2.26 -13.51
#